data_AF-A0A662V4B4-F1
#
_entry.id   AF-A0A662V4B4-F1
#
_cell.length_a   1.000
_cell.length_b   1.000
_cell.length_c   1.000
_cell.angle_alpha   90.00
_cell.angle_beta   90.00
_cell.angle_gamma   90.00
#
_symmetry.space_group_name_H-M   'P 1'
#
loop_
_entity.id
_entity.type
_entity.pdbx_description
1 polymer ?
#
loop_
_entity_poly.entity_id
_entity_poly.type
_entity_poly.pdbx_seq_one_letter_code
_entity_poly.pdbx_strand_id
1 'polypeptide(L)' 'GKGRLGKFEIESPTIVRFGELTHDEFFVTKDAAREGVKIENTGNENLVILKNFGPGNQEAPKTL' A
#
# COMPACT_ATOMS: atom_id res chain seq x y z
N GLY A 1 -5.53 -0.20 10.97
CA GLY A 1 -5.15 -1.24 10.00
C GLY A 1 -3.67 -1.42 10.11
N LYS A 2 -3.18 -2.63 10.40
CA LYS A 2 -1.75 -2.95 10.45
C LYS A 2 -1.45 -4.16 9.58
N GLY A 3 -0.32 -4.14 8.90
CA GLY A 3 0.01 -5.21 7.97
C GLY A 3 1.41 -5.15 7.43
N ARG A 4 1.59 -5.88 6.33
CA ARG A 4 2.83 -5.90 5.56
C ARG A 4 2.54 -5.69 4.08
N LEU A 5 3.43 -4.96 3.42
CA LEU A 5 3.53 -4.84 1.97
C LEU A 5 4.90 -5.38 1.56
N GLY A 6 4.93 -6.61 1.06
CA GLY A 6 6.15 -7.37 0.88
C GLY A 6 6.95 -7.47 2.19
N LYS A 7 8.14 -6.85 2.22
CA LYS A 7 9.00 -6.81 3.41
C LYS A 7 8.74 -5.62 4.34
N PHE A 8 7.96 -4.64 3.90
CA PHE A 8 7.73 -3.40 4.62
C PHE A 8 6.54 -3.54 5.57
N GLU A 9 6.65 -2.97 6.76
CA GLU A 9 5.51 -2.80 7.66
C GLU A 9 4.65 -1.65 7.13
N ILE A 10 3.33 -1.79 7.25
CA ILE A 10 2.36 -0.77 6.84
C ILE A 10 1.33 -0.56 7.95
N GLU A 11 0.88 0.68 8.09
CA GLU A 11 -0.21 1.01 9.00
C GLU A 11 -1.05 2.18 8.50
N SER A 12 -2.30 2.23 8.95
CA SER A 12 -3.18 3.38 8.78
C SER A 12 -3.29 4.09 10.13
N PRO A 13 -2.37 5.03 10.44
CA PRO A 13 -2.32 5.68 11.75
C PRO A 13 -3.49 6.66 11.91
N THR A 14 -4.05 6.73 13.11
CA THR A 14 -5.13 7.69 13.43
C THR A 14 -4.62 9.12 13.57
N ILE A 15 -3.35 9.29 13.94
CA ILE A 15 -2.69 10.58 14.17
C ILE A 15 -1.28 10.49 13.60
N VAL A 16 -0.88 11.54 12.88
CA VAL A 16 0.49 11.74 12.37
C VAL A 16 1.03 13.06 12.90
N ARG A 17 2.26 13.06 13.40
CA ARG A 17 2.93 14.28 13.89
C ARG A 17 3.85 14.87 12.82
N PHE A 18 4.10 16.17 12.92
CA PHE A 18 5.05 16.84 12.03
C PHE A 18 6.45 16.21 12.18
N GLY A 19 7.03 15.76 11.06
CA GLY A 19 8.34 15.12 11.01
C GLY A 19 8.35 13.63 11.40
N GLU A 20 7.20 13.05 11.73
CA GLU A 20 7.07 11.61 11.96
C GLU A 20 7.16 10.86 10.62
N LEU A 21 7.99 9.82 10.58
CA LEU A 21 8.02 8.90 9.46
C LEU A 21 6.82 7.97 9.57
N THR A 22 5.93 8.01 8.57
CA THR A 22 4.75 7.15 8.51
C THR A 22 4.97 5.99 7.54
N HIS A 23 4.28 4.89 7.84
CA HIS A 23 4.24 3.70 7.00
C HIS A 23 2.86 3.55 6.34
N ASP A 24 2.28 4.64 5.86
CA ASP A 24 0.93 4.70 5.29
C ASP A 24 0.91 4.86 3.76
N GLU A 25 2.02 5.28 3.16
CA GLU A 25 2.15 5.46 1.71
C GLU A 25 3.41 4.78 1.16
N PHE A 26 3.23 4.04 0.06
CA PHE A 26 4.32 3.30 -0.60
C PHE A 26 4.25 3.47 -2.11
N PHE A 27 5.42 3.68 -2.71
CA PHE A 27 5.58 3.62 -4.16
C PHE A 27 5.95 2.20 -4.59
N VAL A 28 5.14 1.62 -5.49
CA VAL A 28 5.43 0.33 -6.12
C VAL A 28 5.94 0.59 -7.53
N THR A 29 7.19 0.18 -7.80
CA THR A 29 7.79 0.31 -9.13
C THR A 29 7.07 -0.57 -10.15
N LYS A 30 7.23 -0.27 -11.44
CA LYS A 30 6.65 -1.10 -12.52
C LYS A 30 7.07 -2.56 -12.40
N ASP A 31 8.36 -2.83 -12.16
CA ASP A 31 8.87 -4.20 -12.09
C ASP A 31 8.32 -4.95 -10.87
N ALA A 32 8.28 -4.30 -9.70
CA ALA A 32 7.67 -4.89 -8.51
C ALA A 32 6.16 -5.15 -8.68
N ALA A 33 5.45 -4.27 -9.40
CA ALA A 33 4.04 -4.48 -9.73
C ALA A 33 3.84 -5.68 -10.67
N ARG A 34 4.76 -5.90 -11.63
CA ARG A 34 4.72 -7.05 -12.55
C ARG A 34 5.05 -8.37 -11.87
N GLU A 35 6.00 -8.37 -10.94
CA GLU A 35 6.32 -9.54 -10.10
C GLU A 35 5.18 -9.86 -9.11
N GLY A 36 4.45 -8.83 -8.71
CA GLY A 36 3.37 -8.92 -7.74
C GLY A 36 3.84 -8.57 -6.33
N VAL A 37 3.01 -7.83 -5.61
CA VAL A 37 3.29 -7.41 -4.23
C VAL A 37 2.31 -8.08 -3.29
N LYS A 38 2.83 -8.89 -2.34
CA LYS A 38 2.02 -9.50 -1.28
C LYS A 38 1.60 -8.43 -0.29
N ILE A 39 0.30 -8.32 -0.03
CA ILE A 39 -0.27 -7.53 1.05
C ILE A 39 -0.84 -8.50 2.07
N GLU A 40 -0.49 -8.29 3.34
CA GLU A 40 -0.93 -9.13 4.44
C GLU A 40 -1.50 -8.26 5.56
N ASN A 41 -2.73 -8.52 5.97
CA ASN A 41 -3.29 -7.92 7.18
C ASN A 41 -2.82 -8.74 8.38
N THR A 42 -1.98 -8.15 9.22
CA THR A 42 -1.46 -8.79 10.44
C THR A 42 -2.14 -8.27 11.71
N GLY A 43 -3.07 -7.32 11.56
CA GLY A 43 -3.84 -6.74 12.65
C GLY A 43 -5.21 -7.39 12.84
N ASN A 44 -5.92 -6.94 13.87
CA ASN A 44 -7.28 -7.38 14.18
C ASN A 44 -8.35 -6.47 13.57
N GLU A 45 -7.96 -5.35 12.95
CA GLU A 45 -8.86 -4.46 12.25
C GLU A 45 -8.70 -4.57 10.72
N ASN A 46 -9.65 -4.02 9.97
CA ASN A 46 -9.55 -3.99 8.51
C ASN A 46 -8.34 -3.16 8.07
N LEU A 47 -7.58 -3.73 7.13
CA LEU A 47 -6.53 -3.05 6.39
C LEU A 47 -7.08 -2.63 5.02
N VAL A 48 -7.41 -1.35 4.89
CA VAL A 48 -7.96 -0.76 3.66
C VAL A 48 -6.84 -0.02 2.93
N ILE A 49 -6.65 -0.30 1.65
CA ILE A 49 -5.58 0.29 0.84
C ILE A 49 -6.20 0.94 -0.40
N LEU A 50 -5.85 2.20 -0.63
CA LEU A 50 -6.15 2.90 -1.87
C LEU A 50 -5.04 2.61 -2.88
N LYS A 51 -5.38 1.93 -3.97
CA LYS A 51 -4.43 1.63 -5.06
C LYS A 51 -4.58 2.66 -6.17
N ASN A 52 -3.64 3.59 -6.24
CA ASN A 52 -3.56 4.57 -7.32
C ASN A 52 -2.59 4.08 -8.38
N PHE A 53 -3.05 3.97 -9.62
CA PHE A 53 -2.23 3.63 -10.77
C PHE A 53 -1.92 4.91 -11.56
N GLY A 54 -0.70 5.00 -12.09
CA GLY A 54 -0.27 6.18 -12.86
C GLY A 54 -1.22 6.52 -14.03
N PRO A 55 -1.38 7.80 -14.38
CA PRO A 55 -2.28 8.22 -15.44
C PRO A 55 -1.94 7.55 -16.77
N GLY A 56 -2.95 7.07 -17.48
CA GLY A 56 -2.76 6.41 -18.78
C GLY A 56 -2.16 5.00 -18.72
N ASN A 57 -2.04 4.39 -17.53
CA ASN A 57 -1.57 3.01 -17.41
C ASN A 57 -2.60 2.03 -18.01
N GLN A 58 -2.32 1.52 -19.21
CA GLN A 58 -3.19 0.56 -19.91
C GLN A 58 -3.21 -0.83 -19.25
N GLU A 59 -2.20 -1.15 -18.44
CA GLU A 59 -2.09 -2.41 -17.69
C GLU A 59 -2.86 -2.34 -16.35
N ALA A 60 -3.37 -1.17 -15.95
CA ALA A 60 -4.13 -1.03 -14.72
C ALA A 60 -5.45 -1.83 -14.76
N PRO A 61 -5.91 -2.38 -13.63
CA PRO A 61 -7.21 -3.03 -13.54
C PRO A 61 -8.33 -2.09 -14.02
N LYS A 62 -9.16 -2.56 -14.96
CA LYS A 62 -10.27 -1.78 -15.53
C LYS A 62 -11.52 -1.78 -14.63
N THR A 63 -11.58 -2.72 -13.68
CA THR A 63 -12.66 -2.89 -12.71
C THR A 63 -12.06 -3.38 -11.40
N LEU A 64 -12.68 -2.99 -10.27
CA LEU A 64 -12.39 -3.53 -8.95
C LEU A 64 -12.98 -4.94 -8.79
#